data_AF-H6V877-F1
#
_entry.id   AF-H6V877-F1
#
_cell.length_a   1.000
_cell.length_b   1.000
_cell.length_c   1.000
_cell.angle_alpha   90.00
_cell.angle_beta   90.00
_cell.angle_gamma   90.00
#
_symmetry.space_group_name_H-M   'P 1'
#
loop_
_entity.id
_entity.type
_entity.pdbx_description
1 polymer ?
#
loop_
_entity_poly.entity_id
_entity_poly.type
_entity_poly.pdbx_seq_one_letter_code
_entity_poly.pdbx_strand_id
1 'polypeptide(L)'
;RYAPFNAISILIGAQTGRPGVLTQCSVEEATELQLGMRGFTAYAETISVYGTDRVFTDGDDTPWSKGFLASCYASRGLKMRFTSGAGSEVLMGYPEGKSMLYLEARCILLTKASGVQGLQNGAVSCIEIPGAVPNGIREVLGENLLCMMCDIEC
;
A
#
# COMPACT_ATOMS: atom_id res chain seq x y z
N ARG A 1 -19.14 -6.66 1.76
CA ARG A 1 -20.16 -7.63 1.29
C ARG A 1 -20.18 -7.78 -0.23
N TYR A 2 -20.14 -6.70 -1.01
CA TYR A 2 -20.06 -6.78 -2.49
C TYR A 2 -18.68 -7.13 -3.06
N ALA A 3 -17.62 -7.12 -2.23
CA ALA A 3 -16.25 -7.36 -2.67
C ALA A 3 -16.05 -8.62 -3.55
N PRO A 4 -16.66 -9.78 -3.26
CA PRO A 4 -16.53 -10.94 -4.15
C PRO A 4 -17.10 -10.71 -5.56
N PHE A 5 -18.27 -10.07 -5.68
CA PHE A 5 -18.85 -9.76 -6.99
C PHE A 5 -18.02 -8.71 -7.74
N ASN A 6 -17.52 -7.69 -7.05
CA ASN A 6 -16.65 -6.69 -7.66
C ASN A 6 -15.35 -7.32 -8.18
N ALA A 7 -14.69 -8.16 -7.37
CA ALA A 7 -13.46 -8.85 -7.73
C ALA A 7 -13.64 -9.77 -8.95
N ILE A 8 -14.71 -10.58 -8.99
CA ILE A 8 -15.02 -11.44 -10.14
C ILE A 8 -15.36 -10.62 -11.38
N SER A 9 -16.15 -9.55 -11.22
CA SER A 9 -16.55 -8.70 -12.35
C SER A 9 -15.35 -8.01 -12.99
N ILE A 10 -14.43 -7.46 -12.20
CA ILE A 10 -13.23 -6.81 -12.75
C ILE A 10 -12.28 -7.84 -13.36
N LEU A 11 -12.14 -9.04 -12.77
CA LEU A 11 -11.31 -10.12 -13.30
C LEU A 11 -11.79 -10.54 -14.70
N ILE A 12 -13.08 -10.87 -14.85
CA ILE A 12 -13.67 -11.29 -16.12
C ILE A 12 -13.58 -10.16 -17.15
N GLY A 13 -13.95 -8.93 -16.77
CA GLY A 13 -13.91 -7.77 -17.66
C GLY A 13 -12.50 -7.48 -18.17
N ALA A 14 -11.50 -7.50 -17.26
CA ALA A 14 -10.11 -7.26 -17.60
C ALA A 14 -9.55 -8.30 -18.58
N GLN A 15 -9.80 -9.60 -18.35
CA GLN A 15 -9.34 -10.65 -19.25
C GLN A 15 -10.05 -10.62 -20.61
N THR A 16 -11.30 -10.17 -20.65
CA THR A 16 -12.05 -9.98 -21.90
C THR A 16 -11.45 -8.83 -22.74
N GLY A 17 -11.00 -7.76 -22.10
CA GLY A 17 -10.38 -6.62 -22.78
C GLY A 17 -8.95 -6.88 -23.22
N ARG A 18 -8.10 -7.38 -22.32
CA ARG A 18 -6.70 -7.73 -22.61
C ARG A 18 -6.22 -8.88 -21.72
N PRO A 19 -5.97 -10.07 -22.27
CA PRO A 19 -5.40 -11.18 -21.52
C PRO A 19 -4.09 -10.80 -20.82
N GLY A 20 -3.97 -11.16 -19.54
CA GLY A 20 -2.80 -10.88 -18.71
C GLY A 20 -2.85 -9.57 -17.92
N VAL A 21 -3.96 -8.81 -17.96
CA VAL A 21 -4.18 -7.70 -17.01
C VAL A 21 -4.31 -8.24 -15.59
N LEU A 22 -3.57 -7.66 -14.63
CA LEU A 22 -3.69 -8.00 -13.22
C LEU A 22 -4.82 -7.19 -12.57
N THR A 23 -5.53 -7.81 -11.64
CA THR A 23 -6.67 -7.21 -10.94
C THR A 23 -6.56 -7.42 -9.44
N GLN A 24 -7.00 -6.42 -8.68
CA GLN A 24 -7.11 -6.44 -7.22
C GLN A 24 -8.51 -5.98 -6.78
N CYS A 25 -8.82 -6.14 -5.50
CA CYS A 25 -10.05 -5.64 -4.90
C CYS A 25 -9.74 -5.14 -3.49
N SER A 26 -9.34 -3.87 -3.39
CA SER A 26 -8.90 -3.21 -2.17
C SER A 26 -9.99 -3.17 -1.09
N VAL A 27 -9.77 -3.89 0.00
CA VAL A 27 -10.67 -3.96 1.17
C VAL A 27 -9.84 -4.16 2.45
N GLU A 28 -10.50 -4.45 3.58
CA GLU A 28 -9.80 -4.85 4.80
C GLU A 28 -8.89 -6.07 4.54
N GLU A 29 -7.71 -6.06 5.16
CA GLU A 29 -6.56 -6.90 4.83
C GLU A 29 -6.83 -8.41 4.85
N ALA A 30 -7.49 -8.90 5.91
CA ALA A 30 -7.83 -10.32 6.02
C ALA A 30 -8.89 -10.72 4.97
N THR A 31 -9.86 -9.84 4.72
CA THR A 31 -10.87 -10.03 3.66
C THR A 31 -10.21 -10.07 2.28
N GLU A 32 -9.28 -9.17 2.00
CA GLU A 32 -8.58 -9.11 0.71
C GLU A 32 -7.73 -10.37 0.48
N LEU A 33 -7.01 -10.82 1.50
CA LEU A 33 -6.25 -12.07 1.43
C LEU A 33 -7.16 -13.28 1.17
N GLN A 34 -8.34 -13.34 1.80
CA GLN A 34 -9.31 -14.40 1.55
C GLN A 34 -9.84 -14.38 0.11
N LEU A 35 -10.05 -13.20 -0.48
CA LEU A 35 -10.42 -13.09 -1.89
C LEU A 35 -9.30 -13.59 -2.80
N GLY A 36 -8.05 -13.24 -2.48
CA GLY A 36 -6.86 -13.74 -3.19
C GLY A 36 -6.71 -15.26 -3.09
N MET A 37 -6.87 -15.84 -1.89
CA MET A 37 -6.82 -17.29 -1.68
C MET A 37 -7.92 -18.06 -2.44
N ARG A 38 -9.04 -17.41 -2.74
CA ARG A 38 -10.13 -17.97 -3.56
C ARG A 38 -9.92 -17.76 -5.06
N GLY A 39 -8.83 -17.10 -5.46
CA GLY A 39 -8.51 -16.83 -6.86
C GLY A 39 -9.39 -15.75 -7.51
N PHE A 40 -9.99 -14.85 -6.70
CA PHE A 40 -10.83 -13.77 -7.23
C PHE A 40 -10.02 -12.52 -7.61
N THR A 41 -8.75 -12.45 -7.20
CA THR A 41 -7.81 -11.39 -7.54
C THR A 41 -6.48 -12.00 -7.99
N ALA A 42 -5.72 -11.26 -8.81
CA ALA A 42 -4.41 -11.66 -9.30
C ALA A 42 -3.25 -11.05 -8.50
N TYR A 43 -3.50 -9.94 -7.81
CA TYR A 43 -2.54 -9.29 -6.91
C TYR A 43 -3.28 -8.48 -5.82
N ALA A 44 -2.52 -7.94 -4.86
CA ALA A 44 -2.99 -6.97 -3.87
C ALA A 44 -1.99 -5.80 -3.73
N GLU A 45 -2.46 -4.58 -3.51
CA GLU A 45 -1.58 -3.40 -3.41
C GLU A 45 -1.90 -2.49 -2.23
N THR A 46 -3.15 -2.44 -1.77
CA THR A 46 -3.58 -1.62 -0.62
C THR A 46 -3.18 -2.19 0.74
N ILE A 47 -2.07 -2.93 0.79
CA ILE A 47 -1.49 -3.51 2.00
C ILE A 47 -0.75 -2.41 2.75
N SER A 48 -1.45 -1.68 3.61
CA SER A 48 -1.02 -0.35 4.06
C SER A 48 0.03 -0.38 5.19
N VAL A 49 1.06 0.48 5.12
CA VAL A 49 2.09 0.67 6.16
C VAL A 49 2.22 2.15 6.54
N TYR A 50 2.65 2.43 7.76
CA TYR A 50 2.61 3.79 8.34
C TYR A 50 3.91 4.20 9.05
N GLY A 51 4.15 5.51 9.14
CA GLY A 51 5.39 6.08 9.64
C GLY A 51 5.49 6.19 11.15
N THR A 52 4.42 5.93 11.91
CA THR A 52 4.40 5.98 13.39
C THR A 52 3.60 4.81 13.98
N ASP A 53 3.97 4.37 15.19
CA ASP A 53 3.38 3.18 15.82
C ASP A 53 1.89 3.38 16.17
N ARG A 54 1.52 4.61 16.55
CA ARG A 54 0.12 4.99 16.82
C ARG A 54 -0.75 4.84 15.58
N VAL A 55 -0.27 5.32 14.44
CA VAL A 55 -1.00 5.27 13.16
C VAL A 55 -1.03 3.84 12.64
N PHE A 56 0.04 3.07 12.84
CA PHE A 56 0.04 1.63 12.59
C PHE A 56 -1.06 0.90 13.36
N THR A 57 -1.19 1.21 14.66
CA THR A 57 -2.21 0.61 15.53
C THR A 57 -3.62 1.00 15.09
N ASP A 58 -3.85 2.27 14.74
CA ASP A 58 -5.15 2.72 14.20
C ASP A 58 -5.44 2.14 12.80
N GLY A 59 -4.39 1.78 12.07
CA GLY A 59 -4.45 0.98 10.84
C GLY A 59 -4.63 -0.52 11.07
N ASP A 60 -4.88 -0.95 12.31
CA ASP A 60 -5.08 -2.33 12.78
C ASP A 60 -3.92 -3.29 12.50
N ASP A 61 -2.69 -2.77 12.48
CA ASP A 61 -1.52 -3.54 12.12
C ASP A 61 -0.24 -3.13 12.87
N THR A 62 0.78 -3.97 12.72
CA THR A 62 2.14 -3.74 13.17
C THR A 62 3.10 -4.01 12.00
N PRO A 63 4.35 -3.55 12.08
CA PRO A 63 5.38 -3.95 11.12
C PRO A 63 5.49 -5.46 10.93
N TRP A 64 5.32 -6.25 12.00
CA TRP A 64 5.39 -7.71 11.95
C TRP A 64 4.16 -8.36 11.31
N SER A 65 2.95 -7.89 11.64
CA SER A 65 1.73 -8.44 11.01
C SER A 65 1.73 -8.16 9.50
N LYS A 66 2.20 -6.98 9.06
CA LYS A 66 2.37 -6.65 7.64
C LYS A 66 3.43 -7.49 6.95
N GLY A 67 4.60 -7.66 7.56
CA GLY A 67 5.65 -8.54 7.02
C GLY A 67 5.18 -9.99 6.89
N PHE A 68 4.43 -10.49 7.87
CA PHE A 68 3.80 -11.81 7.81
C PHE A 68 2.72 -11.90 6.74
N LEU A 69 1.88 -10.87 6.60
CA LEU A 69 0.85 -10.79 5.56
C LEU A 69 1.45 -10.79 4.15
N ALA A 70 2.51 -10.02 3.92
CA ALA A 70 3.27 -10.06 2.67
C ALA A 70 3.75 -11.47 2.33
N SER A 71 4.29 -12.17 3.32
CA SER A 71 4.70 -13.57 3.19
C SER A 71 3.52 -14.51 2.92
N CYS A 72 2.33 -14.22 3.47
CA CYS A 72 1.12 -15.00 3.21
C CYS A 72 0.66 -14.90 1.76
N TYR A 73 0.71 -13.71 1.14
CA TYR A 73 0.44 -13.54 -0.28
C TYR A 73 1.48 -14.28 -1.14
N ALA A 74 2.77 -14.10 -0.83
CA ALA A 74 3.86 -14.76 -1.54
C ALA A 74 3.77 -16.29 -1.47
N SER A 75 3.39 -16.85 -0.31
CA SER A 75 3.24 -18.30 -0.15
C SER A 75 2.06 -18.90 -0.92
N ARG A 76 1.19 -18.06 -1.51
CA ARG A 76 0.10 -18.47 -2.41
C ARG A 76 0.39 -18.08 -3.87
N GLY A 77 1.60 -17.61 -4.16
CA GLY A 77 2.00 -17.19 -5.51
C GLY A 77 1.30 -15.92 -5.98
N LEU A 78 0.77 -15.10 -5.07
CA LEU A 78 0.09 -13.86 -5.40
C LEU A 78 1.08 -12.70 -5.36
N LYS A 79 1.15 -11.91 -6.46
CA LYS A 79 1.90 -10.65 -6.45
C LYS A 79 1.28 -9.74 -5.40
N MET A 80 2.11 -9.02 -4.67
CA MET A 80 1.63 -7.94 -3.83
C MET A 80 2.64 -6.81 -3.72
N ARG A 81 2.16 -5.66 -3.27
CA ARG A 81 2.98 -4.53 -2.83
C ARG A 81 2.34 -3.89 -1.61
N PHE A 82 3.13 -3.13 -0.88
CA PHE A 82 2.59 -2.28 0.18
C PHE A 82 2.02 -0.98 -0.41
N THR A 83 1.23 -0.27 0.39
CA THR A 83 0.84 1.12 0.14
C THR A 83 1.29 1.99 1.31
N SER A 84 1.86 3.15 1.01
CA SER A 84 2.12 4.23 1.97
C SER A 84 1.87 5.57 1.29
N GLY A 85 2.28 6.68 1.90
CA GLY A 85 2.22 7.98 1.28
C GLY A 85 2.34 9.13 2.28
N ALA A 86 3.03 10.19 1.89
CA ALA A 86 3.09 11.41 2.68
C ALA A 86 1.70 11.91 3.10
N GLY A 87 1.55 12.16 4.40
CA GLY A 87 0.35 12.79 4.96
C GLY A 87 -0.59 11.84 5.71
N SER A 88 -0.40 10.51 5.62
CA SER A 88 -1.20 9.54 6.38
C SER A 88 -1.16 9.80 7.88
N GLU A 89 0.01 10.04 8.46
CA GLU A 89 0.14 10.22 9.91
C GLU A 89 -0.42 11.55 10.39
N VAL A 90 -0.41 12.57 9.52
CA VAL A 90 -1.04 13.86 9.80
C VAL A 90 -2.56 13.72 9.74
N LEU A 91 -3.09 13.08 8.71
CA LEU A 91 -4.53 12.83 8.54
C LEU A 91 -5.08 11.98 9.69
N MET A 92 -4.31 10.99 10.15
CA MET A 92 -4.67 10.11 11.27
C MET A 92 -4.30 10.70 12.64
N GLY A 93 -3.73 11.90 12.70
CA GLY A 93 -3.61 12.69 13.93
C GLY A 93 -2.36 12.44 14.79
N TYR A 94 -1.42 11.59 14.37
CA TYR A 94 -0.21 11.26 15.15
C TYR A 94 1.09 11.35 14.33
N PRO A 95 1.49 12.56 13.87
CA PRO A 95 2.71 12.75 13.07
C PRO A 95 4.02 12.83 13.90
N GLU A 96 3.95 12.72 15.24
CA GLU A 96 5.12 12.77 16.14
C GLU A 96 6.03 14.01 15.95
N GLY A 97 5.48 15.12 15.45
CA GLY A 97 6.22 16.34 15.15
C GLY A 97 7.28 16.18 14.05
N LYS A 98 7.13 15.19 13.16
CA LYS A 98 8.04 14.93 12.04
C LYS A 98 7.46 15.46 10.72
N SER A 99 8.33 15.68 9.73
CA SER A 99 7.88 15.97 8.37
C SER A 99 7.25 14.73 7.73
N MET A 100 6.33 14.96 6.80
CA MET A 100 5.67 13.90 6.04
C MET A 100 6.68 13.04 5.27
N LEU A 101 7.64 13.65 4.56
CA LEU A 101 8.71 12.91 3.87
C LEU A 101 9.54 12.02 4.79
N TYR A 102 9.81 12.46 6.02
CA TYR A 102 10.56 11.64 6.97
C TYR A 102 9.77 10.41 7.40
N LEU A 103 8.48 10.58 7.68
CA LEU A 103 7.60 9.48 8.05
C LEU A 103 7.40 8.52 6.88
N GLU A 104 7.24 9.05 5.68
CA GLU A 104 7.15 8.25 4.46
C GLU A 104 8.47 7.50 4.16
N ALA A 105 9.63 8.08 4.44
CA ALA A 105 10.91 7.37 4.36
C ALA A 105 10.96 6.15 5.30
N ARG A 106 10.33 6.22 6.48
CA ARG A 106 10.19 5.04 7.37
C ARG A 106 9.32 3.97 6.73
N CYS A 107 8.20 4.35 6.10
CA CYS A 107 7.33 3.43 5.36
C CYS A 107 8.07 2.72 4.22
N ILE A 108 8.84 3.46 3.43
CA ILE A 108 9.65 2.93 2.32
C ILE A 108 10.68 1.92 2.84
N LEU A 109 11.41 2.27 3.90
CA LEU A 109 12.41 1.38 4.49
C LEU A 109 11.79 0.15 5.15
N LEU A 110 10.58 0.28 5.74
CA LEU A 110 9.84 -0.85 6.27
C LEU A 110 9.38 -1.79 5.15
N THR A 111 8.95 -1.23 4.01
CA THR A 111 8.62 -2.02 2.82
C THR A 111 9.83 -2.82 2.35
N LYS A 112 11.01 -2.17 2.27
CA LYS A 112 12.27 -2.86 1.95
C LYS A 112 12.60 -3.95 2.97
N ALA A 113 12.51 -3.64 4.26
CA ALA A 113 12.83 -4.56 5.35
C ALA A 113 11.89 -5.78 5.38
N SER A 114 10.65 -5.61 4.94
CA SER A 114 9.65 -6.68 4.83
C SER A 114 9.86 -7.59 3.60
N GLY A 115 10.86 -7.30 2.76
CA GLY A 115 11.14 -8.05 1.53
C GLY A 115 10.07 -7.90 0.47
N VAL A 116 9.26 -6.84 0.55
CA VAL A 116 8.19 -6.56 -0.41
C VAL A 116 8.78 -5.93 -1.66
N GLN A 117 8.35 -6.42 -2.82
CA GLN A 117 8.91 -6.08 -4.13
C GLN A 117 8.53 -4.69 -4.64
N GLY A 118 7.45 -4.10 -4.11
CA GLY A 118 6.91 -2.82 -4.56
C GLY A 118 6.23 -2.01 -3.47
N LEU A 119 6.01 -0.73 -3.74
CA LEU A 119 5.30 0.20 -2.88
C LEU A 119 4.49 1.20 -3.69
N GLN A 120 3.17 1.24 -3.51
CA GLN A 120 2.38 2.36 -4.00
C GLN A 120 2.53 3.51 -3.01
N ASN A 121 3.26 4.55 -3.40
CA ASN A 121 3.37 5.80 -2.66
C ASN A 121 3.17 7.02 -3.57
N GLY A 122 3.52 8.22 -3.09
CA GLY A 122 3.22 9.50 -3.73
C GLY A 122 2.00 10.17 -3.10
N ALA A 123 1.91 10.15 -1.77
CA ALA A 123 0.77 10.57 -0.93
C ALA A 123 -0.56 9.81 -1.15
N VAL A 124 -0.83 9.31 -2.35
CA VAL A 124 -1.97 8.44 -2.67
C VAL A 124 -3.30 9.07 -2.21
N SER A 125 -4.02 8.42 -1.31
CA SER A 125 -5.31 8.89 -0.79
C SER A 125 -5.18 10.15 0.08
N CYS A 126 -3.96 10.46 0.55
CA CYS A 126 -3.68 11.61 1.41
C CYS A 126 -3.14 12.82 0.65
N ILE A 127 -3.17 12.83 -0.69
CA ILE A 127 -2.55 13.88 -1.54
C ILE A 127 -2.91 15.32 -1.17
N GLU A 128 -4.11 15.55 -0.62
CA GLU A 128 -4.56 16.86 -0.18
C GLU A 128 -3.72 17.41 0.98
N ILE A 129 -3.13 16.55 1.82
CA ILE A 129 -2.32 16.96 2.97
C ILE A 129 -0.98 17.59 2.54
N PRO A 130 -0.10 16.92 1.76
CA PRO A 130 1.06 17.60 1.21
C PRO A 130 0.64 18.70 0.23
N GLY A 131 -0.42 18.52 -0.55
CA GLY A 131 -0.95 19.56 -1.43
C GLY A 131 -1.31 20.87 -0.74
N ALA A 132 -1.64 20.83 0.56
CA ALA A 132 -1.99 21.99 1.36
C ALA A 132 -0.79 22.79 1.90
N VAL A 133 0.45 22.29 1.77
CA VAL A 133 1.64 22.93 2.35
C VAL A 133 2.72 23.26 1.30
N PRO A 134 3.60 24.24 1.56
CA PRO A 134 4.68 24.59 0.64
C PRO A 134 5.56 23.40 0.30
N ASN A 135 5.90 23.26 -0.99
CA ASN A 135 6.71 22.17 -1.54
C ASN A 135 6.10 20.75 -1.42
N GLY A 136 4.84 20.57 -1.00
CA GLY A 136 4.31 19.21 -0.84
C GLY A 136 4.24 18.39 -2.13
N ILE A 137 3.92 19.01 -3.29
CA ILE A 137 3.97 18.28 -4.57
C ILE A 137 5.41 17.89 -4.96
N ARG A 138 6.40 18.70 -4.56
CA ARG A 138 7.81 18.34 -4.73
C ARG A 138 8.19 17.20 -3.79
N GLU A 139 7.62 17.17 -2.59
CA GLU A 139 7.78 16.08 -1.62
C GLU A 139 7.22 14.76 -2.15
N VAL A 140 6.05 14.79 -2.79
CA VAL A 140 5.43 13.63 -3.47
C VAL A 140 6.36 13.02 -4.52
N LEU A 141 7.04 13.85 -5.32
CA LEU A 141 8.07 13.35 -6.24
C LEU A 141 9.28 12.78 -5.47
N GLY A 142 9.65 13.41 -4.34
CA GLY A 142 10.75 12.99 -3.49
C GLY A 142 10.56 11.60 -2.88
N GLU A 143 9.35 11.26 -2.40
CA GLU A 143 9.06 9.92 -1.88
C GLU A 143 9.05 8.85 -2.98
N ASN A 144 8.54 9.15 -4.18
CA ASN A 144 8.60 8.20 -5.31
C ASN A 144 10.06 7.94 -5.71
N LEU A 145 10.88 9.00 -5.79
CA LEU A 145 12.30 8.86 -6.09
C LEU A 145 13.02 8.04 -5.02
N LEU A 146 12.73 8.27 -3.74
CA LEU A 146 13.32 7.50 -2.65
C LEU A 146 12.93 6.01 -2.74
N CYS A 147 11.67 5.70 -3.05
CA CYS A 147 11.21 4.33 -3.28
C CYS A 147 12.05 3.64 -4.39
N MET A 148 12.19 4.30 -5.54
CA MET A 148 12.99 3.78 -6.65
C MET A 148 14.48 3.66 -6.32
N MET A 149 15.05 4.62 -5.57
CA MET A 149 16.44 4.55 -5.11
C MET A 149 16.69 3.40 -4.13
N CYS A 150 15.65 2.93 -3.44
CA CYS A 150 15.69 1.74 -2.60
C CYS A 150 15.51 0.42 -3.39
N ASP A 151 15.44 0.46 -4.73
CA ASP A 151 15.21 -0.71 -5.58
C ASP A 151 13.90 -1.43 -5.20
N ILE A 152 12.82 -0.65 -5.21
CA ILE A 152 11.44 -1.07 -4.94
C ILE A 152 10.60 -0.58 -6.13
N GLU A 153 9.75 -1.45 -6.69
CA GLU A 153 8.75 -1.05 -7.70
C GLU A 153 7.93 0.13 -7.17
N CYS A 154 7.80 1.21 -7.96
CA CYS A 154 7.05 2.41 -7.65
C CYS A 154 5.92 2.56 -8.69
#